data_AF-A0A0E0JMV0-F1
#
_entry.id   AF-A0A0E0JMV0-F1
#
_cell.length_a   1.000
_cell.length_b   1.000
_cell.length_c   1.000
_cell.angle_alpha   90.00
_cell.angle_beta   90.00
_cell.angle_gamma   90.00
#
_symmetry.space_group_name_H-M   'P 1'
#
loop_
_entity.id
_entity.type
_entity.pdbx_description
1 polymer ?
#
loop_
_entity_poly.entity_id
_entity_poly.type
_entity_poly.pdbx_seq_one_letter_code
_entity_poly.pdbx_strand_id
1 'polypeptide(L)'
;MAENPLLDEVVAIYDHLVNNPDDARIMLDATRIGVAEHDAHIAAMEIQLGSLLRVADELMTEPMAEVEREALRVHLEEVYHDLRAHVEHRLEHRRQLRQVVKLLVIIRAYGILKRALRRLLPVAAVSLVAGTAAVVAYVEWRRGTVSAFETLGKIFARLMCFFL
;
A
#
# COMPACT_ATOMS: atom_id res chain seq x y z
N MET A 1 -0.32 12.19 -15.42
CA MET A 1 0.47 11.74 -14.26
C MET A 1 1.44 10.69 -14.78
N ALA A 2 2.72 10.73 -14.39
CA ALA A 2 3.65 9.66 -14.75
C ALA A 2 3.14 8.35 -14.16
N GLU A 3 3.07 7.29 -14.97
CA GLU A 3 2.74 5.93 -14.51
C GLU A 3 3.81 5.47 -13.51
N ASN A 4 3.37 4.86 -12.40
CA ASN A 4 4.26 4.34 -11.38
C ASN A 4 4.40 2.83 -11.61
N PRO A 5 5.51 2.36 -12.19
CA PRO A 5 5.67 0.96 -12.58
C PRO A 5 5.62 0.01 -11.37
N LEU A 6 6.02 0.48 -10.17
CA LEU A 6 5.94 -0.30 -8.95
C LEU A 6 4.49 -0.54 -8.50
N LEU A 7 3.56 0.36 -8.84
CA LEU A 7 2.15 0.12 -8.58
C LEU A 7 1.61 -1.00 -9.48
N ASP A 8 2.03 -1.05 -10.75
CA ASP A 8 1.60 -2.08 -11.69
C ASP A 8 2.06 -3.48 -11.25
N GLU A 9 3.28 -3.58 -10.71
CA GLU A 9 3.78 -4.82 -10.13
C GLU A 9 2.93 -5.29 -8.93
N VAL A 10 2.55 -4.37 -8.03
CA VAL A 10 1.69 -4.72 -6.89
C VAL A 10 0.27 -5.08 -7.33
N VAL A 11 -0.25 -4.42 -8.37
CA VAL A 11 -1.56 -4.75 -8.97
C VAL A 11 -1.53 -6.15 -9.60
N ALA A 12 -0.43 -6.52 -10.28
CA ALA A 12 -0.29 -7.84 -10.90
C ALA A 12 -0.36 -8.99 -9.90
N ILE A 13 0.10 -8.78 -8.66
CA ILE A 13 0.06 -9.78 -7.58
C ILE A 13 -1.06 -9.54 -6.55
N TYR A 14 -2.01 -8.65 -6.85
CA TYR A 14 -3.07 -8.24 -5.93
C TYR A 14 -3.85 -9.42 -5.33
N ASP A 15 -4.31 -10.36 -6.17
CA ASP A 15 -5.13 -11.49 -5.72
C ASP A 15 -4.37 -12.40 -4.74
N HIS A 16 -3.07 -12.57 -4.95
CA HIS A 16 -2.22 -13.33 -4.05
C HIS A 16 -2.11 -12.64 -2.68
N LEU A 17 -1.83 -11.33 -2.67
CA LEU A 17 -1.66 -10.54 -1.45
C LEU A 17 -2.94 -10.43 -0.62
N VAL A 18 -4.10 -10.32 -1.28
CA VAL A 18 -5.41 -10.30 -0.59
C VAL A 18 -5.68 -11.61 0.15
N ASN A 19 -5.28 -12.73 -0.44
CA ASN A 19 -5.49 -14.04 0.14
C ASN A 19 -4.41 -14.39 1.20
N ASN A 20 -3.23 -13.78 1.09
CA ASN A 20 -2.09 -13.94 2.00
C ASN A 20 -1.69 -12.60 2.66
N PRO A 21 -2.42 -12.13 3.68
CA PRO A 21 -2.15 -10.86 4.36
C PRO A 21 -0.80 -10.81 5.11
N ASP A 22 -0.20 -11.98 5.37
CA ASP A 22 1.13 -12.09 5.97
C ASP A 22 2.23 -11.78 4.94
N ASP A 23 2.06 -12.19 3.69
CA ASP A 23 2.96 -11.81 2.59
C ASP A 23 2.82 -10.31 2.26
N ALA A 24 1.58 -9.79 2.29
CA ALA A 24 1.34 -8.35 2.19
C ALA A 24 2.00 -7.56 3.33
N ARG A 25 2.13 -8.13 4.52
CA ARG A 25 2.88 -7.53 5.64
C ARG A 25 4.37 -7.49 5.35
N ILE A 26 4.96 -8.62 4.92
CA ILE A 26 6.40 -8.71 4.63
C ILE A 26 6.77 -7.69 3.55
N MET A 27 5.97 -7.61 2.48
CA MET A 27 6.21 -6.65 1.39
C MET A 27 6.03 -5.20 1.84
N LEU A 28 5.03 -4.92 2.70
CA LEU A 28 4.84 -3.59 3.29
C LEU A 28 6.04 -3.17 4.16
N ASP A 29 6.56 -4.09 4.99
CA ASP A 29 7.70 -3.82 5.86
C ASP A 29 8.97 -3.59 5.04
N ALA A 30 9.22 -4.39 4.00
CA ALA A 30 10.33 -4.18 3.06
C ALA A 30 10.22 -2.83 2.33
N THR A 31 9.02 -2.48 1.84
CA THR A 31 8.79 -1.19 1.15
C THR A 31 9.04 -0.01 2.09
N ARG A 32 8.65 -0.12 3.37
CA ARG A 32 8.92 0.92 4.39
C ARG A 32 10.40 1.09 4.67
N ILE A 33 11.17 0.00 4.73
CA ILE A 33 12.63 0.05 4.84
C ILE A 33 13.22 0.80 3.64
N GLY A 34 12.76 0.47 2.42
CA GLY A 34 13.19 1.18 1.21
C GLY A 34 12.91 2.69 1.25
N VAL A 35 11.75 3.11 1.78
CA VAL A 35 11.45 4.54 1.98
C VAL A 35 12.42 5.18 2.98
N ALA A 36 12.67 4.52 4.12
CA ALA A 36 13.57 5.04 5.15
C ALA A 36 15.01 5.16 4.65
N GLU A 37 15.47 4.21 3.84
CA GLU A 37 16.79 4.25 3.22
C GLU A 37 16.92 5.43 2.25
N HIS A 38 15.90 5.69 1.43
CA HIS A 38 15.88 6.87 0.54
C HIS A 38 15.86 8.18 1.34
N ASP A 39 15.13 8.24 2.45
CA ASP A 39 15.11 9.42 3.34
C ASP A 39 16.49 9.67 3.95
N ALA A 40 17.20 8.62 4.38
CA ALA A 40 18.55 8.73 4.90
C ALA A 40 19.56 9.20 3.83
N HIS A 41 19.45 8.68 2.60
CA HIS A 41 20.31 9.10 1.50
C HIS A 41 20.07 10.56 1.10
N ILE A 42 18.81 11.01 1.05
CA ILE A 42 18.48 12.41 0.77
C ILE A 42 19.09 13.31 1.84
N ALA A 43 18.94 12.97 3.13
CA ALA A 43 19.54 13.75 4.22
C ALA A 43 21.08 13.81 4.12
N ALA A 44 21.74 12.71 3.76
CA ALA A 44 23.18 12.68 3.55
C ALA A 44 23.62 13.59 2.39
N MET A 45 22.89 13.58 1.28
CA MET A 45 23.13 14.47 0.13
C MET A 45 22.95 15.94 0.49
N GLU A 46 21.93 16.28 1.28
CA GLU A 46 21.71 17.66 1.78
C GLU A 46 22.88 18.15 2.64
N ILE A 47 23.42 17.29 3.51
CA ILE A 47 24.60 17.61 4.33
C ILE A 47 25.82 17.83 3.44
N GLN A 48 26.07 16.95 2.47
CA GLN A 48 27.18 17.08 1.53
C GLN A 48 27.07 18.37 0.72
N LEU A 49 25.89 18.70 0.21
CA LEU A 49 25.64 19.95 -0.51
C LEU A 49 25.95 21.16 0.36
N GLY A 50 25.45 21.19 1.59
CA GLY A 50 25.73 22.27 2.53
C GLY A 50 27.23 22.43 2.80
N SER A 51 27.97 21.31 2.88
CA SER A 51 29.42 21.34 3.04
C SER A 51 30.15 21.91 1.82
N LEU A 52 29.74 21.51 0.61
CA LEU A 52 30.32 21.98 -0.65
C LEU A 52 30.04 23.46 -0.87
N LEU A 53 28.80 23.91 -0.61
CA LEU A 53 28.42 25.31 -0.70
C LEU A 53 29.19 26.18 0.29
N ARG A 54 29.43 25.69 1.51
CA ARG A 54 30.27 26.41 2.50
C ARG A 54 31.71 26.55 2.01
N VAL A 55 32.31 25.46 1.53
CA VAL A 55 33.69 25.47 1.00
C VAL A 55 33.79 26.38 -0.22
N ALA A 56 32.78 26.35 -1.09
CA ALA A 56 32.68 27.23 -2.25
C ALA A 56 32.64 28.71 -1.86
N ASP A 57 31.82 29.06 -0.86
CA ASP A 57 31.70 30.43 -0.35
C ASP A 57 33.03 30.89 0.27
N GLU A 58 33.68 30.04 1.07
CA GLU A 58 35.02 30.29 1.62
C GLU A 58 36.04 30.56 0.52
N LEU A 59 36.11 29.69 -0.51
CA LEU A 59 36.99 29.89 -1.66
C LEU A 59 36.70 31.21 -2.38
N MET A 60 35.43 31.54 -2.63
CA MET A 60 35.05 32.76 -3.33
C MET A 60 35.45 34.06 -2.61
N THR A 61 35.70 34.00 -1.29
CA THR A 61 36.23 35.14 -0.51
C THR A 61 37.74 35.31 -0.62
N GLU A 62 38.47 34.33 -1.14
CA GLU A 62 39.91 34.43 -1.34
C GLU A 62 40.27 35.33 -2.54
N PRO A 63 41.40 36.05 -2.49
CA PRO A 63 41.88 36.82 -3.62
C PRO A 63 42.30 35.88 -4.76
N MET A 64 41.49 35.86 -5.82
CA MET A 64 41.67 35.02 -7.01
C MET A 64 41.58 35.85 -8.30
N ALA A 65 42.20 35.35 -9.37
CA ALA A 65 42.07 35.95 -10.68
C ALA A 65 40.64 35.77 -11.22
N GLU A 66 40.15 36.72 -12.03
CA GLU A 66 38.77 36.69 -12.53
C GLU A 66 38.47 35.43 -13.36
N VAL A 67 39.46 34.92 -14.10
CA VAL A 67 39.35 33.68 -14.87
C VAL A 67 39.19 32.46 -13.95
N GLU A 68 39.91 32.43 -12.83
CA GLU A 68 39.81 31.34 -11.84
C GLU A 68 38.47 31.39 -11.10
N ARG A 69 37.98 32.60 -10.80
CA ARG A 69 36.67 32.84 -10.20
C ARG A 69 35.54 32.34 -11.09
N GLU A 70 35.59 32.66 -12.38
CA GLU A 70 34.56 32.22 -13.34
C GLU A 70 34.62 30.71 -13.56
N ALA A 71 35.81 30.11 -13.64
CA ALA A 71 35.96 28.67 -13.74
C ALA A 71 35.39 27.94 -12.51
N LEU A 72 35.64 28.46 -11.30
CA LEU A 72 35.10 27.92 -10.06
C LEU A 72 33.56 28.04 -10.02
N ARG A 73 33.02 29.18 -10.47
CA ARG A 73 31.57 29.42 -10.54
C ARG A 73 30.87 28.43 -11.48
N VAL A 74 31.39 28.25 -12.69
CA VAL A 74 30.84 27.29 -13.66
C VAL A 74 30.88 25.88 -13.10
N HIS A 75 31.98 25.48 -12.48
CA HIS A 75 32.08 24.15 -11.85
C HIS A 75 31.07 23.95 -10.72
N LEU A 76 30.83 24.97 -9.89
CA LEU A 76 29.82 24.91 -8.83
C LEU A 76 28.39 24.81 -9.38
N GLU A 77 28.11 25.51 -10.47
CA GLU A 77 26.81 25.42 -11.15
C GLU A 77 26.59 24.00 -11.72
N GLU A 78 27.60 23.38 -12.32
CA GLU A 78 27.53 22.00 -12.80
C GLU A 78 27.26 21.01 -11.66
N VAL A 79 28.06 21.07 -10.58
CA VAL A 79 27.91 20.19 -9.41
C VAL A 79 26.54 20.38 -8.75
N TYR A 80 26.07 21.62 -8.63
CA TYR A 80 24.73 21.90 -8.11
C TYR A 80 23.64 21.29 -8.99
N HIS A 81 23.76 21.41 -10.31
CA HIS A 81 22.75 20.90 -11.23
C HIS A 81 22.69 19.37 -11.22
N ASP A 82 23.84 18.71 -11.22
CA ASP A 82 23.95 17.26 -11.11
C ASP A 82 23.36 16.76 -9.79
N LEU A 83 23.72 17.38 -8.67
CA LEU A 83 23.22 16.95 -7.36
C LEU A 83 21.70 17.18 -7.24
N ARG A 84 21.20 18.29 -7.79
CA ARG A 84 19.76 18.57 -7.86
C ARG A 84 19.02 17.48 -8.65
N ALA A 85 19.53 17.08 -9.80
CA ALA A 85 18.93 16.00 -10.60
C ALA A 85 18.90 14.67 -9.82
N HIS A 86 19.98 14.36 -9.08
CA HIS A 86 20.03 13.16 -8.22
C HIS A 86 19.00 13.21 -7.09
N VAL A 87 18.85 14.36 -6.41
CA VAL A 87 17.85 14.54 -5.35
C VAL A 87 16.43 14.45 -5.90
N GLU A 88 16.14 15.08 -7.04
CA GLU A 88 14.83 15.03 -7.71
C GLU A 88 14.46 13.58 -8.08
N HIS A 89 15.41 12.81 -8.64
CA HIS A 89 15.20 11.40 -8.94
C HIS A 89 14.89 10.57 -7.68
N ARG A 90 15.63 10.78 -6.58
CA ARG A 90 15.39 10.11 -5.29
C ARG A 90 14.04 10.48 -4.69
N LEU A 91 13.62 11.75 -4.78
CA LEU A 91 12.32 12.21 -4.30
C LEU A 91 11.16 11.59 -5.07
N GLU A 92 11.31 11.41 -6.38
CA GLU A 92 10.31 10.75 -7.20
C GLU A 92 10.20 9.26 -6.84
N HIS A 93 11.33 8.56 -6.71
CA HIS A 93 11.32 7.16 -6.27
C HIS A 93 10.71 6.99 -4.86
N ARG A 94 11.04 7.90 -3.93
CA ARG A 94 10.40 7.97 -2.59
C ARG A 94 8.89 8.18 -2.69
N ARG A 95 8.43 9.04 -3.59
CA ARG A 95 7.00 9.28 -3.84
C ARG A 95 6.32 8.01 -4.36
N GLN A 96 6.95 7.30 -5.29
CA GLN A 96 6.44 6.05 -5.84
C GLN A 96 6.31 4.97 -4.77
N LEU A 97 7.34 4.77 -3.94
CA LEU A 97 7.30 3.84 -2.81
C LEU A 97 6.20 4.19 -1.80
N ARG A 98 5.99 5.49 -1.50
CA ARG A 98 4.88 5.92 -0.61
C ARG A 98 3.51 5.59 -1.19
N GLN A 99 3.33 5.62 -2.51
CA GLN A 99 2.08 5.18 -3.13
C GLN A 99 1.89 3.67 -3.00
N VAL A 100 2.95 2.88 -3.21
CA VAL A 100 2.93 1.43 -3.01
C VAL A 100 2.59 1.08 -1.55
N VAL A 101 3.19 1.76 -0.57
CA VAL A 101 2.86 1.60 0.86
C VAL A 101 1.37 1.82 1.11
N LYS A 102 0.77 2.88 0.54
CA LYS A 102 -0.68 3.14 0.69
C LYS A 102 -1.52 2.00 0.13
N LEU A 103 -1.19 1.53 -1.08
CA LEU A 103 -1.90 0.42 -1.72
C LEU A 103 -1.80 -0.86 -0.87
N LEU A 104 -0.61 -1.19 -0.37
CA LEU A 104 -0.38 -2.38 0.46
C LEU A 104 -1.12 -2.34 1.79
N VAL A 105 -1.24 -1.17 2.42
CA VAL A 105 -2.06 -1.00 3.63
C VAL A 105 -3.52 -1.32 3.32
N ILE A 106 -4.05 -0.85 2.19
CA ILE A 106 -5.43 -1.12 1.77
C ILE A 106 -5.63 -2.61 1.48
N ILE A 107 -4.74 -3.23 0.70
CA ILE A 107 -4.77 -4.66 0.36
C ILE A 107 -4.77 -5.51 1.64
N ARG A 108 -3.86 -5.21 2.56
CA ARG A 108 -3.77 -5.94 3.82
C ARG A 108 -5.02 -5.77 4.68
N ALA A 109 -5.52 -4.54 4.83
CA ALA A 109 -6.74 -4.28 5.58
C ALA A 109 -7.94 -5.06 4.99
N TYR A 110 -8.05 -5.07 3.67
CA TYR A 110 -9.07 -5.84 2.96
C TYR A 110 -8.90 -7.36 3.17
N GLY A 111 -7.68 -7.90 3.06
CA GLY A 111 -7.41 -9.32 3.31
C GLY A 111 -7.73 -9.76 4.74
N ILE A 112 -7.39 -8.93 5.74
CA ILE A 112 -7.77 -9.16 7.14
C ILE A 112 -9.28 -9.15 7.31
N LEU A 113 -9.98 -8.15 6.74
CA LEU A 113 -11.43 -8.04 6.82
C LEU A 113 -12.13 -9.23 6.13
N LYS A 114 -11.67 -9.64 4.95
CA LYS A 114 -12.13 -10.82 4.21
C LYS A 114 -11.96 -12.09 5.03
N ARG A 115 -10.79 -12.28 5.66
CA ARG A 115 -10.49 -13.43 6.53
C ARG A 115 -11.36 -13.43 7.79
N ALA A 116 -11.59 -12.27 8.40
CA ALA A 116 -12.48 -12.12 9.56
C ALA A 116 -13.94 -12.44 9.20
N LEU A 117 -14.43 -11.91 8.07
CA LEU A 117 -15.79 -12.16 7.57
C LEU A 117 -15.99 -13.65 7.24
N ARG A 118 -14.98 -14.30 6.63
CA ARG A 118 -15.01 -15.75 6.35
C ARG A 118 -15.00 -16.61 7.62
N ARG A 119 -14.36 -16.15 8.70
CA ARG A 119 -14.41 -16.81 10.02
C ARG A 119 -15.73 -16.60 10.74
N LEU A 120 -16.40 -15.47 10.51
CA LEU A 120 -17.72 -15.16 11.06
C LEU A 120 -18.86 -15.84 10.30
N LEU A 121 -18.65 -16.15 9.02
CA LEU A 121 -19.60 -16.86 8.15
C LEU A 121 -20.14 -18.18 8.72
N PRO A 122 -19.36 -19.11 9.29
CA PRO A 122 -19.92 -20.31 9.93
C PRO A 122 -20.78 -19.98 11.16
N VAL A 123 -20.44 -18.95 11.94
CA VAL A 123 -21.22 -18.55 13.12
C VAL A 123 -22.52 -17.84 12.72
N ALA A 124 -22.47 -16.98 11.70
CA ALA A 124 -23.64 -16.32 11.14
C ALA A 124 -24.54 -17.31 10.40
N ALA A 125 -23.99 -18.27 9.65
CA ALA A 125 -24.76 -19.31 8.97
C ALA A 125 -25.40 -20.28 9.98
N VAL A 126 -24.69 -20.70 11.03
CA VAL A 126 -25.26 -21.57 12.08
C VAL A 126 -26.32 -20.84 12.91
N SER A 127 -26.12 -19.56 13.24
CA SER A 127 -27.13 -18.78 13.96
C SER A 127 -28.33 -18.40 13.10
N LEU A 128 -28.16 -18.17 11.79
CA LEU A 128 -29.27 -18.02 10.84
C LEU A 128 -30.03 -19.33 10.64
N VAL A 129 -29.36 -20.48 10.50
CA VAL A 129 -30.01 -21.79 10.34
C VAL A 129 -30.72 -22.20 11.63
N ALA A 130 -30.09 -22.03 12.80
CA ALA A 130 -30.73 -22.30 14.09
C ALA A 130 -31.87 -21.33 14.39
N GLY A 131 -31.71 -20.04 14.08
CA GLY A 131 -32.72 -19.01 14.26
C GLY A 131 -33.91 -19.17 13.32
N THR A 132 -33.67 -19.50 12.05
CA THR A 132 -34.74 -19.80 11.09
C THR A 132 -35.43 -21.12 11.40
N ALA A 133 -34.71 -22.19 11.75
CA ALA A 133 -35.32 -23.44 12.20
C ALA A 133 -36.17 -23.26 13.47
N ALA A 134 -35.70 -22.46 14.45
CA ALA A 134 -36.45 -22.17 15.68
C ALA A 134 -37.69 -21.31 15.42
N VAL A 135 -37.60 -20.28 14.57
CA VAL A 135 -38.76 -19.45 14.17
C VAL A 135 -39.75 -20.26 13.35
N VAL A 136 -39.28 -21.13 12.45
CA VAL A 136 -40.11 -22.02 11.65
C VAL A 136 -40.81 -23.05 12.55
N ALA A 137 -40.11 -23.71 13.46
CA ALA A 137 -40.70 -24.64 14.43
C ALA A 137 -41.70 -23.96 15.38
N TYR A 138 -41.43 -22.73 15.81
CA TYR A 138 -42.33 -21.94 16.65
C TYR A 138 -43.60 -21.51 15.89
N VAL A 139 -43.48 -21.15 14.61
CA VAL A 139 -44.61 -20.78 13.76
C VAL A 139 -45.43 -22.02 13.35
N GLU A 140 -44.79 -23.17 13.12
CA GLU A 140 -45.44 -24.44 12.79
C GLU A 140 -46.22 -25.04 13.95
N TRP A 141 -45.65 -25.02 15.17
CA TRP A 141 -46.39 -25.42 16.38
C TRP A 141 -47.68 -24.58 16.54
N ARG A 142 -47.69 -23.34 16.04
CA ARG A 142 -48.84 -22.44 16.11
C ARG A 142 -49.83 -22.57 14.95
N ARG A 143 -49.49 -23.17 13.81
CA ARG A 143 -50.30 -23.07 12.56
C ARG A 143 -50.55 -24.35 11.76
N GLY A 144 -49.96 -25.50 12.10
CA GLY A 144 -50.42 -26.82 11.63
C GLY A 144 -50.61 -27.02 10.11
N THR A 145 -49.74 -26.49 9.25
CA THR A 145 -49.92 -26.53 7.77
C THR A 145 -48.61 -26.79 7.01
N VAL A 146 -48.58 -27.89 6.23
CA VAL A 146 -47.35 -28.57 5.72
C VAL A 146 -46.97 -28.24 4.25
N SER A 147 -47.77 -27.48 3.48
CA SER A 147 -47.57 -27.42 2.01
C SER A 147 -46.63 -26.34 1.47
N ALA A 148 -46.20 -25.35 2.27
CA ALA A 148 -45.39 -24.22 1.78
C ALA A 148 -43.86 -24.48 1.72
N PHE A 149 -43.42 -25.69 2.07
CA PHE A 149 -42.00 -26.03 2.23
C PHE A 149 -41.22 -26.28 0.92
N GLU A 150 -41.89 -26.64 -0.17
CA GLU A 150 -41.17 -26.95 -1.42
C GLU A 150 -40.51 -25.71 -2.03
N THR A 151 -41.15 -24.55 -1.92
CA THR A 151 -40.67 -23.30 -2.54
C THR A 151 -39.56 -22.66 -1.72
N LEU A 152 -39.67 -22.70 -0.38
CA LEU A 152 -38.65 -22.17 0.53
C LEU A 152 -37.40 -23.07 0.57
N GLY A 153 -37.57 -24.39 0.57
CA GLY A 153 -36.45 -25.34 0.43
C GLY A 153 -35.69 -25.14 -0.89
N LYS A 154 -36.40 -24.86 -1.98
CA LYS A 154 -35.78 -24.55 -3.29
C LYS A 154 -35.00 -23.23 -3.27
N ILE A 155 -35.48 -22.19 -2.59
CA ILE A 155 -34.76 -20.92 -2.42
C ILE A 155 -33.50 -21.11 -1.56
N PHE A 156 -33.63 -21.88 -0.47
CA PHE A 156 -32.52 -22.17 0.44
C PHE A 156 -31.43 -23.03 -0.22
N ALA A 157 -31.82 -24.04 -1.00
CA ALA A 157 -30.89 -24.84 -1.80
C ALA A 157 -30.16 -23.99 -2.85
N ARG A 158 -30.86 -23.02 -3.48
CA ARG A 158 -30.25 -22.09 -4.44
C ARG A 158 -29.26 -21.14 -3.79
N LEU A 159 -29.55 -20.66 -2.57
CA LEU A 159 -28.63 -19.85 -1.79
C LEU A 159 -27.40 -20.66 -1.37
N MET A 160 -27.57 -21.90 -0.89
CA MET A 160 -26.45 -22.77 -0.51
C MET A 160 -25.51 -23.09 -1.69
N CYS A 161 -26.03 -23.25 -2.91
CA CYS A 161 -25.20 -23.51 -4.10
C CYS A 161 -24.42 -22.28 -4.60
N PHE A 162 -24.77 -21.06 -4.18
CA PHE A 162 -24.05 -19.84 -4.56
C PHE A 162 -22.85 -19.56 -3.62
N PHE A 163 -22.82 -20.22 -2.47
CA PHE A 163 -21.82 -20.03 -1.40
C PHE A 163 -20.80 -21.19 -1.29
N LEU A 164 -20.96 -22.25 -2.09
CA LEU A 164 -20.05 -23.41 -2.18
C LEU A 164 -19.11 -23.24 -3.37
#